data_AF-A0A924MEU4-F1
#
_entry.id   AF-A0A924MEU4-F1
#
_cell.length_a   1.000
_cell.length_b   1.000
_cell.length_c   1.000
_cell.angle_alpha   90.00
_cell.angle_beta   90.00
_cell.angle_gamma   90.00
#
_symmetry.space_group_name_H-M   'P 1'
#
loop_
_entity.id
_entity.type
_entity.pdbx_description
1 polymer ?
#
loop_
_entity_poly.entity_id
_entity_poly.type
_entity_poly.pdbx_seq_one_letter_code
_entity_poly.pdbx_strand_id
1 'polypeptide(L)'
;EKQGKSGYNPRQELTRLRFKETEQKFDLSSFQFKREDENLFKNNYQMLNLRQLVASKDSVNHLNDSINKTIFKTINPYYKIYYNTQNYRKGKIIDSLNFKKAGIFTGIDSSSKALVINYAKENIVNLKNSLSSTTEQSKDFVSTIRRYLIEYNKKFTLAVSCLVLFFIGAPLGAIIRKGGLGLPVVVSVIFFLIYHIISTVGEKSVKEGNLSPVLGMWLAIIILTPLGLFLTYKATIDSALFDVDLYKNLFKKLFRKKKVVNG
;
A
#
# COMPACT_ATOMS: atom_id res chain seq x y z
N GLU A 1 33.58 -27.43 22.62
CA GLU A 1 33.38 -26.86 23.97
C GLU A 1 34.72 -26.43 24.56
N LYS A 2 34.95 -25.12 24.69
CA LYS A 2 35.74 -24.45 25.73
C LYS A 2 35.67 -22.94 25.49
N GLN A 3 34.99 -22.28 26.41
CA GLN A 3 34.66 -20.86 26.43
C GLN A 3 35.89 -19.97 26.66
N GLY A 4 35.72 -18.72 26.23
CA GLY A 4 36.46 -17.50 26.53
C GLY A 4 37.55 -17.53 27.61
N LYS A 5 38.71 -17.00 27.23
CA LYS A 5 39.54 -16.19 28.13
C LYS A 5 39.98 -14.91 27.42
N SER A 6 39.42 -13.81 27.90
CA SER A 6 39.97 -12.46 27.78
C SER A 6 41.36 -12.45 28.43
N GLY A 7 42.32 -11.83 27.75
CA GLY A 7 43.69 -11.68 28.22
C GLY A 7 44.59 -11.27 27.07
N TYR A 8 44.65 -9.97 26.76
CA TYR A 8 45.68 -9.43 25.88
C TYR A 8 47.04 -9.63 26.57
N ASN A 9 47.79 -10.63 26.12
CA ASN A 9 49.13 -10.92 26.62
C ASN A 9 50.15 -10.19 25.73
N PRO A 10 50.88 -9.18 26.23
CA PRO A 10 51.82 -8.38 25.44
C PRO A 10 53.08 -9.14 24.99
N ARG A 11 53.15 -10.46 25.23
CA ARG A 11 54.17 -11.38 24.73
C ARG A 11 53.62 -12.38 23.69
N GLN A 12 52.63 -11.98 22.89
CA GLN A 12 52.41 -12.68 21.62
C GLN A 12 53.66 -12.49 20.77
N GLU A 13 54.56 -13.47 20.82
CA GLU A 13 55.71 -13.55 19.95
C GLU A 13 55.23 -13.36 18.50
N LEU A 14 55.91 -12.47 17.78
CA LEU A 14 55.81 -12.41 16.32
C LEU A 14 56.41 -13.72 15.77
N THR A 15 55.65 -14.81 15.80
CA THR A 15 56.11 -16.10 15.29
C THR A 15 56.21 -15.99 13.78
N ARG A 16 57.45 -15.92 13.27
CA ARG A 16 57.73 -15.85 11.85
C ARG A 16 57.72 -17.26 11.27
N LEU A 17 56.56 -17.71 10.82
CA LEU A 17 56.41 -19.01 10.22
C LEU A 17 56.87 -18.97 8.74
N ARG A 18 57.73 -19.90 8.34
CA ARG A 18 58.14 -20.10 6.93
C ARG A 18 57.55 -21.42 6.45
N PHE A 19 56.73 -21.37 5.41
CA PHE A 19 56.10 -22.54 4.81
C PHE A 19 56.20 -22.43 3.29
N LYS A 20 56.32 -23.58 2.62
CA LYS A 20 56.28 -23.66 1.16
C LYS A 20 54.85 -23.49 0.62
N GLU A 21 53.87 -23.96 1.38
CA GLU A 21 52.43 -23.87 1.06
C GLU A 21 51.63 -23.91 2.36
N THR A 22 50.55 -23.12 2.41
CA THR A 22 49.63 -23.07 3.56
C THR A 22 48.21 -23.20 3.04
N GLU A 23 47.50 -24.24 3.50
CA GLU A 23 46.10 -24.47 3.16
C GLU A 23 45.22 -24.08 4.36
N GLN A 24 44.40 -23.04 4.21
CA GLN A 24 43.46 -22.61 5.24
C GLN A 24 42.08 -23.19 4.93
N LYS A 25 41.68 -24.23 5.68
CA LYS A 25 40.36 -24.86 5.55
C LYS A 25 39.34 -24.11 6.40
N PHE A 26 38.51 -23.30 5.75
CA PHE A 26 37.36 -22.66 6.39
C PHE A 26 36.16 -23.62 6.38
N ASP A 27 35.57 -23.87 7.54
CA ASP A 27 34.30 -24.60 7.60
C ASP A 27 33.16 -23.69 7.14
N LEU A 28 32.62 -24.00 5.96
CA LEU A 28 31.50 -23.29 5.35
C LEU A 28 30.14 -23.84 5.81
N SER A 29 30.09 -24.81 6.72
CA SER A 29 28.85 -25.38 7.26
C SER A 29 27.92 -24.32 7.86
N SER A 30 28.49 -23.27 8.47
CA SER A 30 27.75 -22.13 9.04
C SER A 30 27.19 -21.17 7.98
N PHE A 31 27.70 -21.20 6.75
CA PHE A 31 27.22 -20.44 5.59
C PHE A 31 26.32 -21.27 4.67
N GLN A 32 26.05 -22.54 5.01
CA GLN A 32 25.08 -23.32 4.27
C GLN A 32 23.72 -22.62 4.33
N PHE A 33 23.11 -22.42 3.15
CA PHE A 33 21.78 -21.85 3.02
C PHE A 33 20.79 -22.65 3.86
N LYS A 34 20.44 -22.12 5.03
CA LYS A 34 19.29 -22.59 5.80
C LYS A 34 18.05 -22.11 5.04
N ARG A 35 17.28 -23.06 4.51
CA ARG A 35 15.96 -22.76 3.96
C ARG A 35 15.08 -22.36 5.15
N GLU A 36 14.91 -21.07 5.35
CA GLU A 36 13.93 -20.53 6.28
C GLU A 36 12.53 -21.07 5.92
N ASP A 37 11.69 -21.29 6.95
CA ASP A 37 10.40 -21.94 6.77
C ASP A 37 9.51 -21.15 5.81
N GLU A 38 9.19 -21.74 4.66
CA GLU A 38 8.40 -21.13 3.59
C GLU A 38 7.00 -20.71 4.08
N ASN A 39 6.51 -21.35 5.14
CA ASN A 39 5.23 -21.00 5.79
C ASN A 39 5.23 -19.57 6.37
N LEU A 40 6.38 -19.03 6.75
CA LEU A 40 6.51 -17.66 7.26
C LEU A 40 6.17 -16.60 6.19
N PHE A 41 6.36 -16.93 4.92
CA PHE A 41 6.18 -16.00 3.80
C PHE A 41 4.91 -16.23 2.98
N LYS A 42 4.17 -17.31 3.22
CA LYS A 42 2.92 -17.63 2.48
C LYS A 42 1.86 -16.53 2.53
N ASN A 43 1.84 -15.73 3.61
CA ASN A 43 0.90 -14.62 3.75
C ASN A 43 1.39 -13.31 3.12
N ASN A 44 2.63 -13.26 2.62
CA ASN A 44 3.16 -12.07 1.99
C ASN A 44 2.60 -11.92 0.58
N TYR A 45 1.68 -10.96 0.43
CA TYR A 45 0.99 -10.64 -0.81
C TYR A 45 1.94 -10.34 -1.99
N GLN A 46 3.14 -9.86 -1.73
CA GLN A 46 4.15 -9.55 -2.76
C GLN A 46 4.73 -10.80 -3.43
N MET A 47 4.80 -11.91 -2.69
CA MET A 47 5.42 -13.17 -3.13
C MET A 47 4.43 -14.12 -3.82
N LEU A 48 3.14 -13.79 -3.83
CA LEU A 48 2.10 -14.61 -4.45
C LEU A 48 2.14 -14.55 -5.98
N ASN A 49 1.82 -15.69 -6.62
CA ASN A 49 1.54 -15.75 -8.04
C ASN A 49 0.12 -15.23 -8.35
N LEU A 50 -0.18 -14.85 -9.59
CA LEU A 50 -1.49 -14.30 -10.00
C LEU A 50 -2.66 -15.19 -9.61
N ARG A 51 -2.56 -16.52 -9.79
CA ARG A 51 -3.62 -17.46 -9.42
C ARG A 51 -3.87 -17.47 -7.90
N GLN A 52 -2.79 -17.48 -7.13
CA GLN A 52 -2.86 -17.43 -5.66
C GLN A 52 -3.43 -16.09 -5.20
N LEU A 53 -3.07 -14.99 -5.86
CA LEU A 53 -3.54 -13.65 -5.55
C LEU A 53 -5.05 -13.50 -5.75
N VAL A 54 -5.59 -14.08 -6.83
CA VAL A 54 -7.03 -14.14 -7.10
C VAL A 54 -7.74 -15.01 -6.06
N ALA A 55 -7.21 -16.21 -5.78
CA ALA A 55 -7.78 -17.10 -4.77
C ALA A 55 -7.80 -16.47 -3.36
N SER A 56 -6.71 -15.81 -2.96
CA SER A 56 -6.61 -15.10 -1.68
C SER A 56 -7.57 -13.91 -1.62
N LYS A 57 -7.70 -13.13 -2.70
CA LYS A 57 -8.69 -12.05 -2.81
C LYS A 57 -10.11 -12.59 -2.62
N ASP A 58 -10.47 -13.66 -3.33
CA ASP A 58 -11.81 -14.23 -3.26
C ASP A 58 -12.11 -14.81 -1.88
N SER A 59 -11.13 -15.44 -1.24
CA SER A 59 -11.21 -15.87 0.16
C SER A 59 -11.47 -14.70 1.11
N VAL A 60 -10.76 -13.59 0.96
CA VAL A 60 -10.96 -12.40 1.82
C VAL A 60 -12.30 -11.72 1.55
N ASN A 61 -12.75 -11.68 0.29
CA ASN A 61 -14.09 -11.18 -0.05
C ASN A 61 -15.19 -12.01 0.61
N HIS A 62 -15.09 -13.34 0.55
CA HIS A 62 -16.06 -14.23 1.19
C HIS A 62 -16.11 -14.02 2.71
N LEU A 63 -14.96 -13.78 3.35
CA LEU A 63 -14.89 -13.44 4.77
C LEU A 63 -15.57 -12.11 5.08
N ASN A 64 -15.33 -11.08 4.26
CA ASN A 64 -15.99 -9.77 4.41
C ASN A 64 -17.52 -9.88 4.27
N ASP A 65 -18.00 -10.62 3.27
CA ASP A 65 -19.44 -10.88 3.08
C ASP A 65 -20.07 -11.63 4.25
N SER A 66 -19.34 -12.60 4.81
CA SER A 66 -19.77 -13.36 5.99
C SER A 66 -19.87 -12.47 7.23
N ILE A 67 -18.93 -11.55 7.42
CA ILE A 67 -18.95 -10.57 8.50
C ILE A 67 -20.13 -9.61 8.31
N ASN A 68 -20.35 -9.08 7.11
CA ASN A 68 -21.49 -8.18 6.84
C ASN A 68 -22.84 -8.85 7.15
N LYS A 69 -22.99 -10.13 6.80
CA LYS A 69 -24.18 -10.92 7.19
C LYS A 69 -24.28 -11.13 8.71
N THR A 70 -23.14 -11.32 9.37
CA THR A 70 -23.07 -11.48 10.84
C THR A 70 -23.44 -10.19 11.55
N ILE A 71 -22.96 -9.03 11.09
CA ILE A 71 -23.35 -7.70 11.59
C ILE A 71 -24.87 -7.57 11.56
N PHE A 72 -25.50 -7.88 10.43
CA PHE A 72 -26.95 -7.77 10.29
C PHE A 72 -27.69 -8.66 11.30
N LYS A 73 -27.20 -9.89 11.52
CA LYS A 73 -27.74 -10.81 12.54
C LYS A 73 -27.51 -10.33 13.97
N THR A 74 -26.37 -9.72 14.28
CA THR A 74 -26.03 -9.21 15.62
C THR A 74 -26.79 -7.93 15.95
N ILE A 75 -27.03 -7.07 14.96
CA ILE A 75 -27.73 -5.79 15.12
C ILE A 75 -29.25 -5.98 15.23
N ASN A 76 -29.83 -6.92 14.48
CA ASN A 76 -31.28 -7.14 14.42
C ASN A 76 -31.95 -7.34 15.82
N PRO A 77 -31.37 -8.10 16.78
CA PRO A 77 -31.86 -8.20 18.15
C PRO A 77 -31.93 -6.90 18.95
N TYR A 78 -31.08 -5.91 18.66
CA TYR A 78 -31.11 -4.62 19.38
C TYR A 78 -32.20 -3.69 18.87
N TYR A 79 -32.60 -3.81 17.60
CA TYR A 79 -33.77 -3.10 17.04
C TYR A 79 -35.10 -3.74 17.42
N LYS A 80 -35.08 -5.05 17.64
CA LYS A 80 -36.25 -5.86 17.95
C LYS A 80 -36.08 -6.43 19.35
N ILE A 81 -36.66 -5.77 20.37
CA ILE A 81 -36.82 -6.28 21.75
C ILE A 81 -37.73 -7.52 21.73
N TYR A 82 -37.27 -8.62 21.15
CA TYR A 82 -38.06 -9.84 20.92
C TYR A 82 -37.66 -10.96 21.86
N TYR A 83 -36.43 -10.95 22.39
CA TYR A 83 -35.91 -12.09 23.14
C TYR A 83 -36.24 -12.03 24.64
N ASN A 84 -36.24 -10.84 25.24
CA ASN A 84 -36.56 -10.70 26.66
C ASN A 84 -38.07 -10.69 26.97
N THR A 85 -38.95 -10.61 25.97
CA THR A 85 -40.41 -10.55 26.21
C THR A 85 -41.11 -11.91 26.10
N GLN A 86 -40.46 -12.96 25.60
CA GLN A 86 -41.09 -14.28 25.47
C GLN A 86 -41.56 -14.84 26.82
N ASN A 87 -40.79 -14.61 27.90
CA ASN A 87 -41.16 -15.02 29.26
C ASN A 87 -42.09 -14.03 29.98
N TYR A 88 -42.36 -12.84 29.41
CA TYR A 88 -43.25 -11.82 29.99
C TYR A 88 -44.65 -11.78 29.36
N ARG A 89 -44.96 -12.69 28.41
CA ARG A 89 -46.28 -12.79 27.75
C ARG A 89 -47.41 -13.39 28.62
N LYS A 90 -47.24 -13.47 29.94
CA LYS A 90 -48.28 -13.98 30.87
C LYS A 90 -49.19 -12.88 31.45
N GLY A 91 -49.36 -11.76 30.75
CA GLY A 91 -50.28 -10.68 31.15
C GLY A 91 -51.19 -10.24 30.00
N LYS A 92 -52.33 -9.60 30.32
CA LYS A 92 -53.20 -8.95 29.33
C LYS A 92 -52.35 -8.05 28.44
N ILE A 93 -52.41 -8.27 27.13
CA ILE A 93 -51.77 -7.40 26.15
C ILE A 93 -52.39 -6.01 26.35
N ILE A 94 -51.57 -5.03 26.72
CA ILE A 94 -52.02 -3.64 26.81
C ILE A 94 -52.10 -3.13 25.37
N ASP A 95 -53.24 -3.31 24.72
CA ASP A 95 -53.46 -3.05 23.29
C ASP A 95 -53.40 -1.56 22.88
N SER A 96 -52.98 -0.64 23.74
CA SER A 96 -52.96 0.78 23.38
C SER A 96 -52.05 1.64 24.26
N LEU A 97 -50.80 1.22 24.49
CA LEU A 97 -49.79 2.20 24.92
C LEU A 97 -49.49 3.15 23.75
N ASN A 98 -50.30 4.19 23.63
CA ASN A 98 -50.03 5.31 22.74
C ASN A 98 -48.89 6.14 23.37
N PHE A 99 -47.64 5.70 23.14
CA PHE A 99 -46.42 6.33 23.66
C PHE A 99 -46.31 7.82 23.31
N LYS A 100 -47.03 8.27 22.27
CA LYS A 100 -47.12 9.68 21.86
C LYS A 100 -47.88 10.56 22.86
N LYS A 101 -48.82 9.99 23.62
CA LYS A 101 -49.71 10.71 24.55
C LYS A 101 -49.40 10.42 26.02
N ALA A 102 -48.91 9.21 26.31
CA ALA A 102 -48.68 8.72 27.66
C ALA A 102 -47.25 9.03 28.16
N GLY A 103 -46.26 9.08 27.26
CA GLY A 103 -44.85 9.22 27.59
C GLY A 103 -44.15 7.86 27.71
N ILE A 104 -42.83 7.84 27.52
CA ILE A 104 -42.03 6.59 27.38
C ILE A 104 -41.96 5.77 28.69
N PHE A 105 -42.27 6.40 29.83
CA PHE A 105 -42.16 5.81 31.17
C PHE A 105 -43.48 5.35 31.79
N THR A 106 -44.59 5.33 31.05
CA THR A 106 -45.89 4.94 31.62
C THR A 106 -45.94 3.46 31.96
N GLY A 107 -46.33 3.15 33.20
CA GLY A 107 -46.33 1.78 33.72
C GLY A 107 -45.02 1.36 34.41
N ILE A 108 -44.03 2.26 34.50
CA ILE A 108 -42.75 2.01 35.19
C ILE A 108 -42.75 2.76 36.53
N ASP A 109 -42.52 2.04 37.62
CA ASP A 109 -42.38 2.62 38.96
C ASP A 109 -41.23 3.63 39.02
N SER A 110 -41.38 4.69 39.84
CA SER A 110 -40.39 5.78 39.95
C SER A 110 -39.01 5.30 40.39
N SER A 111 -38.91 4.24 41.20
CA SER A 111 -37.63 3.62 41.59
C SER A 111 -36.97 2.87 40.42
N SER A 112 -37.77 2.30 39.52
CA SER A 112 -37.30 1.48 38.40
C SER A 112 -36.89 2.29 37.16
N LYS A 113 -37.28 3.58 37.07
CA LYS A 113 -36.96 4.44 35.91
C LYS A 113 -35.45 4.59 35.69
N ALA A 114 -34.68 4.80 36.77
CA ALA A 114 -33.24 4.93 36.68
C ALA A 114 -32.56 3.64 36.17
N LEU A 115 -33.04 2.47 36.60
CA LEU A 115 -32.55 1.17 36.15
C LEU A 115 -32.81 0.95 34.66
N VAL A 116 -34.03 1.27 34.18
CA VAL A 116 -34.38 1.13 32.76
C VAL A 116 -33.55 2.05 31.87
N ILE A 117 -33.31 3.29 32.30
CA ILE A 117 -32.46 4.24 31.58
C ILE A 117 -31.02 3.75 31.53
N ASN A 118 -30.47 3.25 32.65
CA ASN A 118 -29.12 2.71 32.69
C ASN A 118 -28.97 1.48 31.79
N TYR A 119 -29.93 0.55 31.82
CA TYR A 119 -29.95 -0.61 30.92
C TYR A 119 -30.03 -0.22 29.45
N ALA A 120 -30.87 0.76 29.10
CA ALA A 120 -30.93 1.29 27.74
C ALA A 120 -29.60 1.93 27.31
N LYS A 121 -28.99 2.73 28.19
CA LYS A 121 -27.69 3.35 27.96
C LYS A 121 -26.60 2.32 27.74
N GLU A 122 -26.53 1.29 28.58
CA GLU A 122 -25.56 0.19 28.44
C GLU A 122 -25.74 -0.57 27.12
N ASN A 123 -26.99 -0.87 26.73
CA ASN A 123 -27.25 -1.52 25.44
C ASN A 123 -26.80 -0.65 24.25
N ILE A 124 -27.06 0.66 24.29
CA ILE A 124 -26.62 1.59 23.23
C ILE A 124 -25.09 1.65 23.17
N VAL A 125 -24.42 1.72 24.32
CA VAL A 125 -22.94 1.74 24.39
C VAL A 125 -22.36 0.43 23.88
N ASN A 126 -22.91 -0.72 24.26
CA ASN A 126 -22.48 -2.04 23.80
C ASN A 126 -22.68 -2.21 22.29
N LEU A 127 -23.82 -1.77 21.76
CA LEU A 127 -24.08 -1.77 20.32
C LEU A 127 -23.09 -0.85 19.58
N LYS A 128 -22.85 0.36 20.10
CA LYS A 128 -21.87 1.29 19.52
C LYS A 128 -20.47 0.68 19.48
N ASN A 129 -20.04 0.03 20.56
CA ASN A 129 -18.73 -0.60 20.65
C ASN A 129 -18.62 -1.79 19.68
N SER A 130 -19.64 -2.64 19.61
CA SER A 130 -19.69 -3.77 18.66
C SER A 130 -19.73 -3.32 17.20
N LEU A 131 -20.44 -2.23 16.90
CA LEU A 131 -20.46 -1.68 15.54
C LEU A 131 -19.11 -1.08 15.19
N SER A 132 -18.53 -0.28 16.09
CA SER A 132 -17.21 0.34 15.88
C SER A 132 -16.14 -0.72 15.61
N SER A 133 -16.07 -1.77 16.44
CA SER A 133 -15.09 -2.85 16.26
C SER A 133 -15.27 -3.58 14.93
N THR A 134 -16.51 -3.83 14.51
CA THR A 134 -16.76 -4.52 13.25
C THR A 134 -16.52 -3.63 12.03
N THR A 135 -16.79 -2.32 12.13
CA THR A 135 -16.45 -1.37 11.07
C THR A 135 -14.95 -1.27 10.84
N GLU A 136 -14.15 -1.28 11.92
CA GLU A 136 -12.69 -1.31 11.81
C GLU A 136 -12.20 -2.62 11.17
N GLN A 137 -12.73 -3.78 11.59
CA GLN A 137 -12.41 -5.05 10.92
C GLN A 137 -12.76 -5.05 9.42
N SER A 138 -13.93 -4.51 9.05
CA SER A 138 -14.32 -4.40 7.64
C SER A 138 -13.36 -3.52 6.84
N LYS A 139 -12.92 -2.38 7.40
CA LYS A 139 -11.91 -1.51 6.77
C LYS A 139 -10.59 -2.25 6.54
N ASP A 140 -10.15 -3.06 7.51
CA ASP A 140 -8.92 -3.85 7.38
C ASP A 140 -9.00 -4.86 6.24
N PHE A 141 -10.12 -5.58 6.11
CA PHE A 141 -10.35 -6.50 4.99
C PHE A 141 -10.37 -5.77 3.65
N VAL A 142 -11.09 -4.64 3.55
CA VAL A 142 -11.13 -3.82 2.34
C VAL A 142 -9.74 -3.30 1.98
N SER A 143 -8.93 -2.89 2.96
CA SER A 143 -7.54 -2.48 2.72
C SER A 143 -6.68 -3.65 2.22
N THR A 144 -6.92 -4.86 2.72
CA THR A 144 -6.20 -6.07 2.31
C THR A 144 -6.56 -6.48 0.88
N ILE A 145 -7.85 -6.43 0.52
CA ILE A 145 -8.34 -6.64 -0.86
C ILE A 145 -7.69 -5.64 -1.81
N ARG A 146 -7.60 -4.37 -1.41
CA ARG A 146 -6.91 -3.34 -2.20
C ARG A 146 -5.44 -3.67 -2.42
N ARG A 147 -4.71 -4.14 -1.40
CA ARG A 147 -3.31 -4.58 -1.53
C ARG A 147 -3.15 -5.72 -2.53
N TYR A 148 -4.02 -6.72 -2.50
CA TYR A 148 -3.98 -7.80 -3.48
C TYR A 148 -4.25 -7.31 -4.92
N LEU A 149 -5.20 -6.40 -5.11
CA LEU A 149 -5.46 -5.80 -6.42
C LEU A 149 -4.31 -4.91 -6.92
N ILE A 150 -3.63 -4.19 -6.02
CA ILE A 150 -2.43 -3.41 -6.34
C ILE A 150 -1.34 -4.33 -6.91
N GLU A 151 -0.97 -5.39 -6.18
CA GLU A 151 0.08 -6.30 -6.63
C GLU A 151 -0.28 -6.98 -7.96
N TYR A 152 -1.55 -7.30 -8.16
CA TYR A 152 -2.02 -7.88 -9.41
C TYR A 152 -1.73 -6.94 -10.58
N ASN A 153 -2.20 -5.69 -10.49
CA ASN A 153 -1.99 -4.69 -11.54
C ASN A 153 -0.51 -4.33 -11.68
N LYS A 154 0.25 -4.24 -10.59
CA LYS A 154 1.68 -3.90 -10.57
C LYS A 154 2.51 -4.84 -11.45
N LYS A 155 2.20 -6.15 -11.42
CA LYS A 155 2.89 -7.15 -12.24
C LYS A 155 2.69 -6.88 -13.74
N PHE A 156 1.50 -6.44 -14.16
CA PHE A 156 1.24 -6.06 -15.56
C PHE A 156 1.86 -4.71 -15.93
N THR A 157 1.68 -3.70 -15.07
CA THR A 157 2.18 -2.35 -15.35
C THR A 157 3.71 -2.30 -15.41
N LEU A 158 4.41 -3.15 -14.65
CA LEU A 158 5.86 -3.29 -14.77
C LEU A 158 6.29 -3.70 -16.19
N ALA A 159 5.65 -4.70 -16.78
CA ALA A 159 5.97 -5.14 -18.14
C ALA A 159 5.64 -4.06 -19.18
N VAL A 160 4.48 -3.41 -19.06
CA VAL A 160 4.06 -2.32 -19.96
C VAL A 160 4.99 -1.11 -19.82
N SER A 161 5.49 -0.82 -18.62
CA SER A 161 6.40 0.31 -18.39
C SER A 161 7.71 0.18 -19.18
N CYS A 162 8.24 -1.04 -19.32
CA CYS A 162 9.42 -1.30 -20.13
C CYS A 162 9.18 -0.93 -21.60
N LEU A 163 8.00 -1.26 -22.14
CA LEU A 163 7.62 -0.91 -23.52
C LEU A 163 7.49 0.61 -23.70
N VAL A 164 6.82 1.29 -22.76
CA VAL A 164 6.65 2.75 -22.82
C VAL A 164 8.00 3.48 -22.73
N LEU A 165 8.87 3.06 -21.81
CA LEU A 165 10.20 3.64 -21.66
C LEU A 165 11.09 3.34 -22.87
N PHE A 166 10.95 2.18 -23.51
CA PHE A 166 11.62 1.87 -24.77
C PHE A 166 11.21 2.84 -25.89
N PHE A 167 9.90 3.10 -26.05
CA PHE A 167 9.40 4.06 -27.03
C PHE A 167 9.81 5.51 -26.76
N ILE A 168 10.14 5.86 -25.51
CA ILE A 168 10.71 7.16 -25.16
C ILE A 168 12.22 7.19 -25.45
N GLY A 169 12.95 6.12 -25.06
CA GLY A 169 14.40 6.04 -25.20
C GLY A 169 14.89 5.94 -26.64
N ALA A 170 14.22 5.14 -27.48
CA ALA A 170 14.58 4.94 -28.89
C ALA A 170 14.62 6.25 -29.71
N PRO A 171 13.56 7.08 -29.74
CA PRO A 171 13.57 8.36 -30.46
C PRO A 171 14.55 9.36 -29.85
N LEU A 172 14.65 9.45 -28.52
CA LEU A 172 15.58 10.38 -27.87
C LEU A 172 17.05 10.04 -28.16
N GLY A 173 17.38 8.74 -28.24
CA GLY A 173 18.69 8.27 -28.67
C GLY A 173 19.02 8.61 -30.12
N ALA A 174 18.04 8.53 -31.02
CA ALA A 174 18.21 8.87 -32.43
C ALA A 174 18.31 10.40 -32.66
N ILE A 175 17.54 11.20 -31.92
CA ILE A 175 17.53 12.68 -32.06
C ILE A 175 18.83 13.29 -31.52
N ILE A 176 19.29 12.87 -30.33
CA ILE A 176 20.38 13.54 -29.61
C ILE A 176 21.73 12.97 -30.07
N ARG A 177 22.09 13.22 -31.33
CA ARG A 177 23.36 12.73 -31.94
C ARG A 177 24.57 13.65 -31.69
N LYS A 178 24.35 14.88 -31.18
CA LYS A 178 25.41 15.89 -30.93
C LYS A 178 26.10 15.80 -29.56
N GLY A 179 25.67 14.89 -28.68
CA GLY A 179 26.36 14.57 -27.42
C GLY A 179 26.85 13.14 -27.44
N GLY A 180 27.99 12.83 -26.79
CA GLY A 180 28.51 11.46 -26.70
C GLY A 180 27.49 10.47 -26.11
N LEU A 181 27.82 9.17 -26.14
CA LEU A 181 26.93 8.05 -25.77
C LEU A 181 26.17 8.20 -24.42
N GLY A 182 26.63 9.06 -23.50
CA GLY A 182 26.01 9.29 -22.20
C GLY A 182 24.78 10.21 -22.17
N LEU A 183 24.64 11.18 -23.09
CA LEU A 183 23.56 12.18 -23.00
C LEU A 183 22.15 11.54 -23.16
N PRO A 184 21.89 10.64 -24.12
CA PRO A 184 20.60 9.95 -24.22
C PRO A 184 20.30 9.05 -23.01
N VAL A 185 21.34 8.44 -22.43
CA VAL A 185 21.20 7.57 -21.25
C VAL A 185 20.73 8.39 -20.04
N VAL A 186 21.34 9.55 -19.78
CA VAL A 186 20.95 10.42 -18.67
C VAL A 186 19.50 10.87 -18.80
N VAL A 187 19.07 11.27 -20.01
CA VAL A 187 17.67 11.67 -20.25
C VAL A 187 16.71 10.49 -20.01
N SER A 188 17.08 9.29 -20.44
CA SER A 188 16.26 8.08 -20.22
C SER A 188 16.10 7.76 -18.72
N VAL A 189 17.16 7.93 -17.93
CA VAL A 189 17.11 7.75 -16.47
C VAL A 189 16.17 8.77 -15.82
N ILE A 190 16.18 10.03 -16.27
CA ILE A 190 15.27 11.06 -15.76
C ILE A 190 13.80 10.66 -15.99
N PHE A 191 13.45 10.18 -17.18
CA PHE A 191 12.08 9.69 -17.45
C PHE A 191 11.72 8.46 -16.63
N PHE A 192 12.66 7.54 -16.42
CA PHE A 192 12.47 6.39 -15.53
C PHE A 192 12.18 6.83 -14.07
N LEU A 193 12.91 7.84 -13.56
CA LEU A 193 12.66 8.39 -12.23
C LEU A 193 11.29 9.06 -12.13
N ILE A 194 10.90 9.84 -13.14
CA ILE A 194 9.56 10.45 -13.21
C ILE A 194 8.48 9.37 -13.17
N TYR A 195 8.63 8.32 -13.98
CA TYR A 195 7.73 7.16 -13.95
C TYR A 195 7.66 6.55 -12.54
N HIS A 196 8.81 6.31 -11.91
CA HIS A 196 8.86 5.67 -10.60
C HIS A 196 8.20 6.51 -9.50
N ILE A 197 8.39 7.83 -9.53
CA ILE A 197 7.76 8.77 -8.61
C ILE A 197 6.24 8.75 -8.79
N ILE A 198 5.74 8.91 -10.03
CA ILE A 198 4.30 8.91 -10.32
C ILE A 198 3.68 7.57 -9.94
N SER A 199 4.32 6.45 -10.27
CA SER A 199 3.86 5.11 -9.91
C SER A 199 3.80 4.91 -8.39
N THR A 200 4.78 5.44 -7.64
CA THR A 200 4.81 5.35 -6.17
C THR A 200 3.70 6.20 -5.55
N VAL A 201 3.45 7.39 -6.08
CA VAL A 201 2.36 8.26 -5.63
C VAL A 201 1.00 7.61 -5.92
N GLY A 202 0.84 7.02 -7.11
CA GLY A 202 -0.36 6.25 -7.47
C GLY A 202 -0.60 5.09 -6.52
N GLU A 203 0.44 4.29 -6.23
CA GLU A 203 0.36 3.17 -5.30
C GLU A 203 -0.06 3.62 -3.88
N LYS A 204 0.52 4.72 -3.38
CA LYS A 204 0.15 5.29 -2.07
C LYS A 204 -1.30 5.76 -2.03
N SER A 205 -1.75 6.44 -3.08
CA SER A 205 -3.13 6.96 -3.16
C SER A 205 -4.18 5.83 -3.17
N VAL A 206 -3.89 4.69 -3.80
CA VAL A 206 -4.77 3.50 -3.73
C VAL A 206 -4.76 2.87 -2.33
N LYS A 207 -3.60 2.80 -1.68
CA LYS A 207 -3.47 2.27 -0.31
C LYS A 207 -4.31 3.08 0.68
N GLU A 208 -4.33 4.41 0.52
CA GLU A 208 -5.17 5.31 1.31
C GLU A 208 -6.66 5.17 0.97
N GLY A 209 -7.00 4.84 -0.28
CA GLY A 209 -8.38 4.63 -0.74
C GLY A 209 -8.97 5.80 -1.50
N ASN A 210 -8.13 6.76 -1.89
CA ASN A 210 -8.53 7.93 -2.64
C ASN A 210 -8.74 7.59 -4.12
N LEU A 211 -8.07 6.54 -4.62
CA LEU A 211 -8.15 6.08 -6.01
C LEU A 211 -8.46 4.59 -6.10
N SER A 212 -9.12 4.19 -7.20
CA SER A 212 -9.34 2.77 -7.49
C SER A 212 -8.00 2.07 -7.82
N PRO A 213 -7.82 0.79 -7.44
CA PRO A 213 -6.57 0.08 -7.68
C PRO A 213 -6.15 0.00 -9.14
N VAL A 214 -7.12 -0.06 -10.06
CA VAL A 214 -6.85 -0.08 -11.49
C VAL A 214 -6.33 1.29 -11.94
N LEU A 215 -7.04 2.37 -11.63
CA LEU A 215 -6.62 3.71 -12.08
C LEU A 215 -5.29 4.13 -11.47
N GLY A 216 -5.10 3.93 -10.15
CA GLY A 216 -3.88 4.39 -9.48
C GLY A 216 -2.62 3.67 -9.94
N MET A 217 -2.69 2.38 -10.29
CA MET A 217 -1.54 1.64 -10.80
C MET A 217 -1.22 1.93 -12.26
N TRP A 218 -2.23 2.21 -13.08
CA TRP A 218 -2.07 2.53 -14.50
C TRP A 218 -1.79 4.01 -14.77
N LEU A 219 -1.95 4.87 -13.75
CA LEU A 219 -1.81 6.33 -13.84
C LEU A 219 -0.49 6.75 -14.51
N ALA A 220 0.64 6.16 -14.10
CA ALA A 220 1.94 6.48 -14.67
C ALA A 220 2.02 6.13 -16.17
N ILE A 221 1.46 4.99 -16.57
CA ILE A 221 1.44 4.56 -17.98
C ILE A 221 0.53 5.47 -18.81
N ILE A 222 -0.65 5.80 -18.30
CA ILE A 222 -1.62 6.68 -18.99
C ILE A 222 -1.03 8.06 -19.26
N ILE A 223 -0.18 8.57 -18.36
CA ILE A 223 0.50 9.86 -18.52
C ILE A 223 1.71 9.75 -19.46
N LEU A 224 2.57 8.74 -19.28
CA LEU A 224 3.79 8.61 -20.08
C LEU A 224 3.54 8.13 -21.52
N THR A 225 2.52 7.32 -21.76
CA THR A 225 2.24 6.75 -23.10
C THR A 225 1.98 7.82 -24.16
N PRO A 226 1.05 8.79 -23.98
CA PRO A 226 0.82 9.84 -24.97
C PRO A 226 2.05 10.74 -25.14
N LEU A 227 2.81 10.97 -24.07
CA LEU A 227 4.05 11.75 -24.12
C LEU A 227 5.14 11.01 -24.91
N GLY A 228 5.28 9.71 -24.70
CA GLY A 228 6.18 8.85 -25.45
C GLY A 228 5.82 8.81 -26.93
N LEU A 229 4.55 8.57 -27.25
CA LEU A 229 4.06 8.53 -28.63
C LEU A 229 4.25 9.89 -29.33
N PHE A 230 3.97 11.00 -28.64
CA PHE A 230 4.22 12.34 -29.14
C PHE A 230 5.71 12.59 -29.43
N LEU A 231 6.61 12.19 -28.52
CA LEU A 231 8.05 12.29 -28.73
C LEU A 231 8.52 11.41 -29.89
N THR A 232 8.02 10.17 -30.00
CA THR A 232 8.34 9.28 -31.12
C THR A 232 7.91 9.90 -32.45
N TYR A 233 6.68 10.41 -32.55
CA TYR A 233 6.16 11.06 -33.76
C TYR A 233 7.01 12.26 -34.19
N LYS A 234 7.37 13.13 -33.24
CA LYS A 234 8.20 14.31 -33.51
C LYS A 234 9.64 13.96 -33.89
N ALA A 235 10.19 12.89 -33.33
CA ALA A 235 11.50 12.37 -33.70
C ALA A 235 11.56 11.89 -35.15
N THR A 236 10.50 11.24 -35.62
CA THR A 236 10.43 10.72 -37.00
C THR A 236 10.26 11.84 -38.03
N ILE A 237 9.69 12.99 -37.66
CA ILE A 237 9.39 14.12 -38.58
C ILE A 237 10.49 15.20 -38.54
N ASP A 238 11.72 14.83 -38.16
CA ASP A 238 12.92 15.68 -38.22
C ASP A 238 12.79 17.03 -37.50
N SER A 239 12.11 17.05 -36.35
CA SER A 239 11.96 18.26 -35.55
C SER A 239 13.18 18.50 -34.66
N ALA A 240 13.93 19.56 -34.97
CA ALA A 240 15.00 20.14 -34.13
C ALA A 240 14.47 20.79 -32.83
N LEU A 241 13.66 20.07 -32.05
CA LEU A 241 13.02 20.57 -30.81
C LEU A 241 14.01 20.80 -29.66
N PHE A 242 15.22 20.25 -29.75
CA PHE A 242 16.31 20.45 -28.80
C PHE A 242 17.52 21.05 -29.50
N ASP A 243 17.36 22.22 -30.12
CA ASP A 243 18.53 23.03 -30.43
C ASP A 243 19.10 23.53 -29.09
N VAL A 244 20.16 22.88 -28.63
CA VAL A 244 20.83 23.13 -27.35
C VAL A 244 21.17 24.62 -27.20
N ASP A 245 21.36 25.33 -28.31
CA ASP A 245 21.62 26.76 -28.37
C ASP A 245 20.43 27.63 -27.93
N LEU A 246 19.17 27.25 -28.18
CA LEU A 246 17.99 27.97 -27.68
C LEU A 246 17.85 27.82 -26.17
N TYR A 247 18.05 26.62 -25.62
CA TYR A 247 17.98 26.38 -24.18
C TYR A 247 19.16 27.04 -23.45
N LYS A 248 20.37 26.98 -24.02
CA LYS A 248 21.56 27.65 -23.46
C LYS A 248 21.39 29.17 -23.45
N ASN A 249 20.75 29.76 -24.45
CA ASN A 249 20.45 31.19 -24.48
C ASN A 249 19.36 31.59 -23.49
N LEU A 250 18.32 30.78 -23.29
CA LEU A 250 17.31 31.01 -22.25
C LEU A 250 17.89 30.89 -20.84
N PHE A 251 18.71 29.85 -20.58
CA PHE A 251 19.37 29.66 -19.29
C PHE A 251 20.39 30.77 -19.00
N LYS A 252 21.13 31.22 -20.02
CA LYS A 252 22.07 32.36 -19.91
C LYS A 252 21.35 33.69 -19.71
N LYS A 253 20.12 33.85 -20.22
CA LYS A 253 19.27 35.04 -19.98
C LYS A 253 18.65 35.01 -18.58
N LEU A 254 18.30 33.84 -18.06
CA LEU A 254 17.79 33.65 -16.69
C LEU A 254 18.89 33.87 -15.63
N PHE A 255 20.13 33.46 -15.92
CA PHE A 255 21.28 33.58 -15.00
C PHE A 255 22.21 34.77 -15.27
N ARG A 256 21.87 35.70 -16.18
CA ARG A 256 22.65 36.93 -16.36
C ARG A 256 22.39 37.87 -15.18
N LYS A 257 23.19 37.70 -14.11
CA LYS A 257 23.39 38.68 -13.04
C LYS A 257 23.54 40.07 -13.68
N LYS A 258 22.69 41.02 -13.28
CA LYS A 258 22.88 42.45 -13.52
C LYS A 258 24.30 42.81 -13.06
N LYS A 259 25.21 43.11 -13.99
CA LYS A 259 26.40 43.88 -13.65
C LYS A 259 25.89 45.26 -13.28
N VAL A 260 25.97 45.59 -11.99
CA VAL A 260 25.78 46.95 -11.48
C VAL A 260 26.85 47.80 -12.15
N VAL A 261 26.41 48.77 -12.94
CA VAL A 261 27.23 49.86 -13.43
C VAL A 261 27.28 50.86 -12.28
N ASN A 262 28.43 50.94 -11.59
CA ASN A 262 28.71 52.05 -10.69
C ASN A 262 29.14 53.24 -11.57
N GLY A 263 28.29 54.27 -11.60
CA GLY A 263 28.69 55.63 -11.92
C GLY A 263 29.17 56.34 -10.67
#